data_AF-A0A8X6PU86-F1
#
_entry.id   AF-A0A8X6PU86-F1
#
_cell.length_a   1.000
_cell.length_b   1.000
_cell.length_c   1.000
_cell.angle_alpha   90.00
_cell.angle_beta   90.00
_cell.angle_gamma   90.00
#
_symmetry.space_group_name_H-M   'P 1'
#
loop_
_entity.id
_entity.type
_entity.pdbx_description
1 polymer ?
#
loop_
_entity_poly.entity_id
_entity_poly.type
_entity_poly.pdbx_seq_one_letter_code
_entity_poly.pdbx_strand_id
1 'polypeptide(L)' 'VLIETLIALGASIRWAACNIYSTQNEVASAVAEAGVPVYAWRGESEEDFWWCIDKCIHSDNWQPNMVRMNL' A
#
# COMPACT_ATOMS: atom_id res chain seq x y z
N VAL A 1 0.16 7.88 -10.00
CA VAL A 1 1.42 8.19 -10.72
C VAL A 1 2.57 7.25 -10.36
N LEU A 2 3.21 7.34 -9.19
CA LEU A 2 4.39 6.50 -8.88
C LEU A 2 4.12 4.99 -8.94
N ILE A 3 3.05 4.53 -8.29
CA ILE A 3 2.69 3.09 -8.24
C ILE A 3 2.39 2.57 -9.65
N GLU A 4 1.61 3.33 -10.42
CA GLU A 4 1.28 2.99 -11.82
C GLU A 4 2.53 2.91 -12.71
N THR A 5 3.50 3.83 -12.55
CA THR A 5 4.75 3.78 -13.30
C THR A 5 5.55 2.52 -12.98
N LEU A 6 5.64 2.13 -11.71
CA LEU A 6 6.36 0.91 -11.31
C LEU A 6 5.66 -0.36 -11.84
N ILE A 7 4.33 -0.39 -11.85
CA ILE A 7 3.55 -1.48 -12.45
C ILE A 7 3.76 -1.53 -13.95
N ALA A 8 3.78 -0.37 -14.63
CA ALA A 8 4.08 -0.28 -16.06
C ALA A 8 5.49 -0.78 -16.40
N LEU A 9 6.44 -0.69 -15.46
CA LEU A 9 7.79 -1.27 -15.56
C LEU A 9 7.83 -2.78 -15.23
N GLY A 10 6.69 -3.40 -14.89
CA GLY A 10 6.57 -4.83 -14.59
C GLY A 10 6.73 -5.20 -13.11
N ALA A 11 6.75 -4.21 -12.20
CA ALA A 11 6.82 -4.49 -10.77
C ALA A 11 5.46 -4.94 -10.22
N SER A 12 5.45 -5.99 -9.41
CA SER A 12 4.33 -6.28 -8.51
C SER A 12 4.48 -5.43 -7.27
N ILE A 13 3.40 -4.76 -6.83
CA ILE A 13 3.44 -3.81 -5.72
C ILE A 13 2.28 -4.09 -4.78
N ARG A 14 2.53 -3.90 -3.49
CA ARG A 14 1.51 -3.75 -2.46
C ARG A 14 1.77 -2.43 -1.74
N TRP A 15 0.72 -1.77 -1.30
CA TRP A 15 0.82 -0.46 -0.69
C TRP A 15 0.10 -0.42 0.66
N ALA A 16 0.79 0.12 1.66
CA ALA A 16 0.25 0.47 2.97
C ALA A 16 0.58 1.93 3.26
N ALA A 17 -0.23 2.57 4.10
CA ALA A 17 0.01 3.95 4.51
C ALA A 17 1.28 4.06 5.37
N CYS A 18 1.94 5.22 5.31
CA CYS A 18 3.01 5.58 6.26
C CYS A 18 2.53 6.52 7.37
N ASN A 19 1.27 6.98 7.31
CA ASN A 19 0.64 7.83 8.33
C ASN A 19 -0.89 7.74 8.23
N ILE A 20 -1.54 7.56 9.37
CA ILE A 20 -2.99 7.43 9.55
C ILE A 20 -3.82 8.62 9.04
N TYR A 21 -3.19 9.78 8.88
CA TYR A 21 -3.83 11.02 8.39
C TYR A 21 -3.51 11.35 6.93
N SER A 22 -2.51 10.72 6.32
CA SER A 22 -2.00 11.10 4.99
C SER A 22 -2.69 10.38 3.84
N THR A 23 -3.47 9.34 4.13
CA THR A 23 -4.20 8.57 3.13
C THR A 23 -5.31 9.41 2.50
N GLN A 24 -5.21 9.62 1.18
CA GLN A 24 -6.31 10.14 0.37
C GLN A 24 -7.13 8.95 -0.12
N ASN A 25 -8.35 8.80 0.41
CA ASN A 25 -9.21 7.65 0.10
C ASN A 25 -9.51 7.57 -1.40
N GLU A 26 -9.63 8.69 -2.11
CA GLU A 26 -9.85 8.68 -3.56
C GLU A 26 -8.66 8.04 -4.29
N VAL A 27 -7.43 8.33 -3.84
CA VAL A 27 -6.21 7.77 -4.43
C VAL A 27 -6.08 6.29 -4.07
N ALA A 28 -6.33 5.92 -2.81
CA ALA A 28 -6.32 4.54 -2.36
C ALA A 28 -7.32 3.69 -3.17
N SER A 29 -8.54 4.20 -3.39
CA SER A 29 -9.58 3.56 -4.19
C SER A 29 -9.18 3.41 -5.66
N ALA A 30 -8.66 4.47 -6.29
CA ALA A 30 -8.21 4.40 -7.68
C ALA A 30 -7.08 3.39 -7.89
N VAL A 31 -6.16 3.29 -6.93
CA VAL A 31 -5.05 2.32 -6.96
C VAL A 31 -5.57 0.90 -6.72
N ALA A 32 -6.55 0.71 -5.84
CA ALA A 32 -7.21 -0.58 -5.64
C ALA A 32 -7.99 -1.03 -6.89
N GLU A 33 -8.70 -0.12 -7.56
CA GLU A 33 -9.39 -0.38 -8.83
C GLU A 33 -8.41 -0.75 -9.95
N ALA A 34 -7.18 -0.22 -9.92
CA ALA A 34 -6.11 -0.61 -10.83
C ALA A 34 -5.54 -2.03 -10.55
N GLY A 35 -6.11 -2.76 -9.59
CA GLY A 35 -5.73 -4.15 -9.26
C GLY A 35 -4.55 -4.27 -8.30
N VAL A 36 -4.16 -3.16 -7.64
CA VAL A 36 -3.06 -3.15 -6.67
C VAL A 36 -3.62 -3.43 -5.28
N PRO A 37 -3.06 -4.37 -4.51
CA PRO A 37 -3.45 -4.57 -3.11
C PRO A 37 -3.07 -3.35 -2.28
N VAL A 38 -4.09 -2.60 -1.83
CA VAL A 38 -3.97 -1.42 -0.97
C VAL A 38 -4.56 -1.72 0.40
N TYR A 39 -3.76 -1.48 1.44
CA TYR A 39 -4.14 -1.62 2.85
C TYR A 39 -3.94 -0.27 3.54
N ALA A 40 -4.83 0.67 3.26
CA ALA A 40 -4.76 2.03 3.78
C ALA A 40 -6.13 2.71 3.67
N TRP A 41 -6.56 3.39 4.72
CA TRP A 41 -7.71 4.30 4.69
C TRP A 41 -7.49 5.49 5.63
N ARG A 42 -8.19 6.59 5.36
CA ARG A 42 -8.11 7.80 6.18
C ARG A 42 -8.75 7.56 7.55
N GLY A 43 -8.01 7.86 8.62
CA GLY A 43 -8.50 7.72 9.99
C GLY A 43 -8.43 6.29 10.53
N GLU A 44 -7.48 5.50 10.06
CA GLU A 44 -7.15 4.20 10.65
C GLU A 44 -6.66 4.33 12.10
N SER A 45 -6.99 3.34 12.94
CA SER A 45 -6.46 3.28 14.31
C SER A 45 -4.99 2.85 14.30
N GLU A 46 -4.26 3.01 15.41
CA GLU A 46 -2.88 2.52 15.49
C GLU A 46 -2.79 1.00 15.27
N GLU A 47 -3.77 0.23 15.76
CA GLU A 47 -3.83 -1.21 15.53
C GLU A 47 -4.06 -1.54 14.05
N ASP A 48 -4.96 -0.82 13.39
CA ASP A 48 -5.21 -0.97 11.95
C ASP A 48 -3.96 -0.63 11.13
N PHE A 49 -3.23 0.42 11.50
CA PHE A 49 -1.99 0.81 10.83
C PHE A 49 -0.95 -0.30 10.87
N TRP A 50 -0.72 -0.90 12.05
CA TRP A 50 0.20 -2.03 12.20
C TRP A 50 -0.30 -3.27 11.46
N TRP A 51 -1.62 -3.53 11.48
CA TRP A 51 -2.22 -4.63 10.74
C TRP A 51 -2.06 -4.46 9.22
N CYS A 52 -2.23 -3.25 8.70
CA CYS A 52 -2.04 -2.90 7.30
C CYS A 52 -0.59 -3.17 6.85
N ILE A 53 0.39 -2.77 7.67
CA ILE A 53 1.81 -3.05 7.41
C ILE A 53 2.08 -4.55 7.44
N ASP A 54 1.59 -5.24 8.48
CA ASP A 54 1.78 -6.67 8.65
C ASP A 54 1.20 -7.45 7.45
N LYS A 55 -0.02 -7.13 7.03
CA LYS A 55 -0.66 -7.71 5.84
C LYS A 55 0.05 -7.38 4.53
N CYS A 56 0.68 -6.21 4.44
CA CYS A 56 1.43 -5.81 3.27
C CYS A 56 2.75 -6.60 3.13
N ILE A 57 3.36 -6.99 4.25
CA ILE A 57 4.64 -7.73 4.29
C ILE A 57 4.41 -9.25 4.34
N HIS A 58 3.58 -9.72 5.26
CA HIS A 58 3.30 -11.12 5.51
C HIS A 58 2.05 -11.57 4.75
N SER A 59 2.26 -12.17 3.58
CA SER A 59 1.20 -12.83 2.81
C SER A 59 1.72 -14.12 2.19
N ASP A 60 0.88 -15.16 2.15
CA ASP A 60 1.25 -16.57 1.91
C ASP A 60 1.98 -16.90 0.59
N ASN A 61 2.26 -15.92 -0.27
CA ASN A 61 3.09 -16.06 -1.47
C ASN A 61 3.76 -14.72 -1.85
N TRP A 62 4.03 -13.87 -0.88
CA TRP A 62 4.60 -12.54 -1.09
C TRP A 62 5.88 -12.38 -0.28
N GLN A 63 7.01 -12.21 -0.96
CA GLN A 63 8.26 -11.79 -0.35
C GLN A 63 8.73 -10.51 -1.03
N PRO A 64 8.59 -9.34 -0.36
CA PRO A 64 9.02 -8.08 -0.95
C PRO A 64 10.54 -8.08 -1.10
N ASN A 65 11.02 -7.84 -2.31
CA ASN A 65 12.44 -7.66 -2.61
C ASN A 65 12.91 -6.20 -2.46
N MET A 66 11.97 -5.26 -2.32
CA MET A 66 12.23 -3.84 -2.19
C MET A 66 11.15 -3.20 -1.33
N VAL A 67 11.57 -2.40 -0.36
CA VAL A 67 10.69 -1.58 0.48
C VAL A 67 11.02 -0.12 0.23
N ARG A 68 10.03 0.67 -0.18
CA ARG A 68 10.18 2.11 -0.41
C ARG A 68 9.28 2.88 0.54
N MET A 69 9.88 3.44 1.59
CA MET A 69 9.22 4.40 2.48
C MET A 69 9.58 5.83 2.05
N ASN A 70 8.62 6.74 2.15
CA ASN A 70 8.87 8.18 1.99
C ASN A 70 9.01 8.76 3.41
N LEU A 71 10.19 9.30 3.73
CA LEU A 71 10.45 10.07 4.96
C LEU A 71 9.77 11.45 4.89
#